data_AF-A0A8H7TNQ5-F1
#
_entry.id   AF-A0A8H7TNQ5-F1
#
_cell.length_a   1.000
_cell.length_b   1.000
_cell.length_c   1.000
_cell.angle_alpha   90.00
_cell.angle_beta   90.00
_cell.angle_gamma   90.00
#
_symmetry.space_group_name_H-M   'P 1'
#
loop_
_entity.id
_entity.type
_entity.pdbx_description
1 polymer ?
#
loop_
_entity_poly.entity_id
_entity_poly.type
_entity_poly.pdbx_seq_one_letter_code
_entity_poly.pdbx_strand_id
1 'polypeptide(L)'
;MLKINVPEACVEFDDAGVPVPGSFDASGFELDEDEGDKAGKGHKVARLILRQDQTHRVILNTAILPTMKFQERASLKSVGIIFTAFEGEDAKPVSITVKMTAANAKIFMNELGIVQKELQSS
;
A
#
# COMPACT_ATOMS: atom_id res chain seq x y z
N MET A 1 -9.90 -7.96 -1.15
CA MET A 1 -9.25 -7.09 -2.17
C MET A 1 -7.91 -6.51 -1.67
N LEU A 2 -6.94 -6.29 -2.56
CA LEU A 2 -5.63 -5.67 -2.25
C LEU A 2 -5.81 -4.15 -2.11
N LYS A 3 -5.25 -3.55 -1.05
CA LYS A 3 -5.34 -2.12 -0.76
C LYS A 3 -3.97 -1.55 -0.39
N ILE A 4 -3.76 -0.28 -0.73
CA ILE A 4 -2.68 0.55 -0.18
C ILE A 4 -3.19 1.13 1.14
N ASN A 5 -2.41 0.99 2.19
CA ASN A 5 -2.73 1.48 3.53
C ASN A 5 -1.64 2.47 3.97
N VAL A 6 -2.05 3.70 4.25
CA VAL A 6 -1.20 4.82 4.66
C VAL A 6 -1.84 5.52 5.87
N PRO A 7 -1.08 6.27 6.68
CA PRO A 7 -1.65 7.13 7.72
C PRO A 7 -2.62 8.15 7.12
N GLU A 8 -3.64 8.52 7.88
CA GLU A 8 -4.62 9.54 7.44
C GLU A 8 -3.96 10.89 7.18
N ALA A 9 -2.93 11.25 7.94
CA ALA A 9 -2.14 12.47 7.73
C ALA A 9 -1.37 12.52 6.40
N CYS A 10 -1.29 11.40 5.67
CA CYS A 10 -0.61 11.31 4.38
C CYS A 10 -1.56 11.41 3.18
N VAL A 11 -2.87 11.68 3.38
CA VAL A 11 -3.86 11.75 2.29
C VAL A 11 -4.87 12.86 2.53
N GLU A 12 -5.33 13.49 1.46
CA GLU A 12 -6.43 14.45 1.51
C GLU A 12 -7.78 13.72 1.40
N PHE A 13 -8.81 14.31 1.99
CA PHE A 13 -10.18 13.81 1.95
C PHE A 13 -11.10 14.86 1.34
N ASP A 14 -12.08 14.42 0.55
CA ASP A 14 -13.13 15.29 0.02
C ASP A 14 -14.19 15.63 1.10
N ASP A 15 -15.17 16.46 0.72
CA ASP A 15 -16.27 16.87 1.62
C ASP A 15 -17.13 15.69 2.12
N ALA A 16 -17.06 14.53 1.46
CA ALA A 16 -17.75 13.30 1.86
C ALA A 16 -16.88 12.38 2.74
N GLY A 17 -15.65 12.79 3.07
CA GLY A 17 -14.69 12.00 3.84
C GLY A 17 -14.08 10.85 3.06
N VAL A 18 -14.06 10.93 1.72
CA VAL A 18 -13.44 9.92 0.85
C VAL A 18 -12.02 10.36 0.50
N PRO A 19 -11.01 9.47 0.60
CA PRO A 19 -9.65 9.80 0.19
C PRO A 19 -9.59 10.23 -1.28
N VAL A 20 -8.95 11.37 -1.55
CA VAL A 20 -8.75 11.90 -2.90
C VAL A 20 -7.64 11.09 -3.58
N PRO A 21 -7.90 10.42 -4.72
CA PRO A 21 -6.89 9.65 -5.44
C PRO A 21 -5.69 10.52 -5.84
N GLY A 22 -4.48 10.01 -5.63
CA GLY A 22 -3.23 10.73 -5.92
C GLY A 22 -2.86 11.88 -4.98
N SER A 23 -3.59 12.09 -3.88
CA SER A 23 -3.26 13.09 -2.84
C SER A 23 -2.22 12.62 -1.82
N PHE A 24 -1.58 11.47 -2.06
CA PHE A 24 -0.63 10.92 -1.10
C PHE A 24 0.58 11.85 -0.92
N ASP A 25 0.91 12.17 0.33
CA ASP A 25 2.08 12.94 0.72
C ASP A 25 2.86 12.20 1.82
N ALA A 26 4.15 11.97 1.57
CA ALA A 26 5.04 11.31 2.51
C ALA A 26 5.44 12.18 3.71
N SER A 27 5.25 13.52 3.64
CA SER A 27 5.58 14.43 4.75
C SER A 27 4.79 14.14 6.03
N GLY A 28 3.60 13.53 5.92
CA GLY A 28 2.81 13.05 7.07
C GLY A 28 3.48 11.93 7.89
N PHE A 29 4.60 11.38 7.42
CA PHE A 29 5.43 10.45 8.19
C PHE A 29 6.32 11.14 9.23
N GLU A 30 6.53 12.44 9.13
CA GLU A 30 7.24 13.23 10.16
C GLU A 30 6.49 13.09 11.50
N LEU A 31 7.24 12.88 12.58
CA LEU A 31 6.73 12.69 13.93
C LEU A 31 6.67 14.05 14.61
N ASP A 32 5.50 14.46 15.10
CA ASP A 32 5.48 15.31 16.29
C ASP A 32 6.13 14.49 17.41
N GLU A 33 7.30 14.91 17.89
CA GLU A 33 8.02 14.26 18.98
C GLU A 33 7.29 14.37 20.34
N ASP A 34 6.08 14.94 20.39
CA ASP A 34 5.47 15.53 21.58
C ASP A 34 4.10 14.98 22.00
N GLU A 35 3.72 13.75 21.67
CA GLU A 35 2.59 13.10 22.37
C GLU A 35 2.97 11.73 22.97
N GLY A 36 3.12 11.76 24.30
CA GLY A 36 3.49 10.63 25.13
C GLY A 36 2.47 9.49 25.13
N ASP A 37 3.02 8.29 25.32
CA ASP A 37 2.37 7.09 25.85
C ASP A 37 0.89 6.86 25.49
N LYS A 38 0.65 6.07 24.44
CA LYS A 38 0.14 4.69 24.55
C LYS A 38 -0.07 4.01 23.18
N ALA A 39 0.48 2.80 23.07
CA ALA A 39 0.22 1.79 22.04
C ALA A 39 0.77 2.04 20.62
N GLY A 40 2.07 1.76 20.45
CA GLY A 40 2.62 1.29 19.17
C GLY A 40 3.47 2.31 18.42
N LYS A 41 4.76 2.40 18.81
CA LYS A 41 5.83 3.01 18.01
C LYS A 41 6.07 2.21 16.72
N GLY A 42 5.10 2.17 15.82
CA GLY A 42 5.29 1.67 14.47
C GLY A 42 5.88 2.79 13.63
N HIS A 43 6.98 2.53 12.93
CA HIS A 43 7.40 3.40 11.82
C HIS A 43 6.17 3.66 10.93
N LYS A 44 5.81 4.93 10.74
CA LYS A 44 4.72 5.30 9.83
C LYS A 44 5.20 4.93 8.41
N VAL A 45 4.64 3.87 7.84
CA VAL A 45 5.05 3.34 6.53
C VAL A 45 3.82 3.04 5.68
N ALA A 46 3.93 3.27 4.38
CA ALA A 46 2.94 2.81 3.42
C ALA A 46 3.01 1.27 3.29
N ARG A 47 1.85 0.60 3.26
CA ARG A 47 1.75 -0.86 3.23
C ARG A 47 0.78 -1.36 2.19
N LEU A 48 1.02 -2.56 1.68
CA LEU A 48 0.04 -3.36 0.96
C LEU A 48 -0.64 -4.32 1.92
N ILE A 49 -1.97 -4.25 1.98
CA ILE A 49 -2.79 -5.13 2.80
C ILE A 49 -3.80 -5.86 1.92
N LEU A 50 -3.85 -7.19 2.06
CA LEU A 50 -4.86 -8.03 1.43
C LEU A 50 -5.61 -8.79 2.53
N ARG A 51 -6.94 -8.71 2.49
CA ARG A 51 -7.83 -9.49 3.37
C ARG A 51 -8.66 -10.46 2.55
N GLN A 52 -8.91 -11.64 3.12
CA GLN A 52 -9.91 -12.58 2.62
C GLN A 52 -11.31 -12.01 2.86
N ASP A 53 -12.20 -12.13 1.87
CA ASP A 53 -13.48 -11.41 1.89
C ASP A 53 -14.43 -11.93 2.99
N GLN A 54 -14.48 -13.25 3.26
CA GLN A 54 -15.39 -13.82 4.26
C GLN A 54 -14.87 -13.77 5.69
N THR A 55 -13.57 -14.02 5.90
CA THR A 55 -12.98 -14.15 7.23
C THR A 55 -12.35 -12.85 7.72
N HIS A 56 -12.21 -11.85 6.84
CA HIS A 56 -11.44 -10.61 7.05
C HIS A 56 -9.98 -10.83 7.48
N ARG A 57 -9.50 -12.07 7.40
CA ARG A 57 -8.13 -12.46 7.75
C ARG A 57 -7.16 -11.75 6.83
N VAL A 58 -6.15 -11.11 7.40
CA VAL A 58 -5.03 -10.54 6.65
C VAL A 58 -4.19 -11.69 6.10
N ILE A 59 -4.07 -11.74 4.77
CA ILE A 59 -3.28 -12.72 4.04
C ILE A 59 -2.08 -12.11 3.32
N LEU A 60 -1.95 -10.78 3.35
CA LEU A 60 -0.76 -10.03 2.96
C LEU A 60 -0.69 -8.76 3.80
N ASN A 61 0.48 -8.49 4.37
CA ASN A 61 0.80 -7.24 5.05
C ASN A 61 2.28 -6.96 4.86
N THR A 62 2.62 -6.23 3.80
CA THR A 62 4.01 -5.92 3.45
C THR A 62 4.19 -4.41 3.34
N ALA A 63 5.32 -3.90 3.82
CA ALA A 63 5.70 -2.51 3.57
C ALA A 63 5.94 -2.28 2.06
N ILE A 64 5.60 -1.09 1.57
CA ILE A 64 5.92 -0.65 0.22
C ILE A 64 7.32 -0.05 0.26
N LEU A 65 8.22 -0.56 -0.58
CA LEU A 65 9.54 0.03 -0.74
C LEU A 65 9.57 0.92 -2.00
N PRO A 66 10.27 2.07 -1.97
CA PRO A 66 10.36 2.94 -3.14
C PRO A 66 11.02 2.28 -4.35
N THR A 67 11.84 1.25 -4.14
CA THR A 67 12.55 0.50 -5.20
C THR A 67 11.82 -0.80 -5.61
N MET A 68 10.70 -1.13 -4.97
CA MET A 68 9.91 -2.33 -5.24
C MET A 68 9.46 -2.37 -6.70
N LYS A 69 9.53 -3.55 -7.32
CA LYS A 69 9.15 -3.72 -8.73
C LYS A 69 7.82 -4.47 -8.84
N PHE A 70 6.89 -3.85 -9.54
CA PHE A 70 5.60 -4.43 -9.87
C PHE A 70 5.57 -4.73 -11.36
N GLN A 71 5.23 -5.97 -11.72
CA GLN A 71 5.12 -6.42 -13.10
C GLN A 71 3.68 -6.77 -13.42
N GLU A 72 3.13 -6.17 -14.47
CA GLU A 72 1.82 -6.54 -14.98
C GLU A 72 1.92 -7.70 -15.98
N ARG A 73 1.03 -8.66 -15.84
CA ARG A 73 0.79 -9.73 -16.82
C ARG A 73 -0.67 -9.77 -17.18
N ALA A 74 -0.98 -9.22 -18.36
CA ALA A 74 -2.32 -9.29 -18.93
C ALA A 74 -2.67 -10.75 -19.28
N SER A 75 -3.92 -11.12 -19.00
CA SER A 75 -4.54 -12.37 -19.44
C SER A 75 -5.92 -12.06 -20.02
N LEU A 76 -6.52 -13.00 -20.75
CA LEU A 76 -7.82 -12.83 -21.41
C LEU A 76 -8.96 -12.33 -20.51
N LYS A 77 -8.92 -12.61 -19.20
CA LYS A 77 -10.00 -12.28 -18.25
C LYS A 77 -9.57 -11.40 -17.08
N SER A 78 -8.26 -11.17 -16.91
CA SER A 78 -7.73 -10.49 -15.72
C SER A 78 -6.32 -9.96 -15.96
N VAL A 79 -5.87 -9.03 -15.14
CA VAL A 79 -4.47 -8.62 -15.06
C VAL A 79 -3.88 -9.17 -13.78
N GLY A 80 -2.76 -9.88 -13.90
CA GLY A 80 -1.96 -10.33 -12.76
C GLY A 80 -0.86 -9.31 -12.44
N ILE A 81 -0.80 -8.84 -11.20
CA ILE A 81 0.28 -7.98 -10.72
C ILE A 81 1.23 -8.84 -9.88
N ILE A 82 2.50 -8.88 -10.29
CA ILE A 82 3.55 -9.70 -9.70
C ILE A 82 4.54 -8.79 -8.97
N PHE A 83 4.87 -9.11 -7.71
CA PHE A 83 5.83 -8.35 -6.90
C PHE A 83 6.41 -9.21 -5.77
N THR A 84 7.48 -8.72 -5.13
CA THR A 84 8.09 -9.37 -3.97
C THR A 84 7.57 -8.74 -2.68
N ALA A 85 6.80 -9.50 -1.89
CA ALA A 85 6.38 -9.12 -0.55
C ALA A 85 7.37 -9.63 0.51
N PHE A 86 7.36 -9.04 1.69
CA PHE A 86 8.13 -9.51 2.84
C PHE A 86 7.15 -10.05 3.91
N GLU A 87 7.26 -11.34 4.23
CA GLU A 87 6.35 -12.02 5.16
C GLU A 87 7.09 -12.67 6.34
N GLY A 88 6.43 -12.74 7.49
CA GLY A 88 6.97 -13.31 8.72
C GLY A 88 7.85 -12.35 9.53
N GLU A 89 8.27 -12.79 10.71
CA GLU A 89 9.14 -12.01 11.60
C GLU A 89 10.51 -11.72 10.98
N ASP A 90 11.04 -12.67 10.19
CA ASP A 90 12.32 -12.54 9.49
C ASP A 90 12.23 -11.73 8.18
N ALA A 91 11.08 -11.13 7.87
CA ALA A 91 10.84 -10.40 6.62
C ALA A 91 11.29 -11.19 5.37
N LYS A 92 10.89 -12.46 5.28
CA LYS A 92 11.30 -13.33 4.19
C LYS A 92 10.71 -12.83 2.86
N PRO A 93 11.52 -12.68 1.79
CA PRO A 93 11.00 -12.27 0.49
C PRO A 93 10.20 -13.41 -0.16
N VAL A 94 8.97 -13.10 -0.58
CA VAL A 94 8.03 -14.02 -1.23
C VAL A 94 7.49 -13.38 -2.50
N SER A 95 7.53 -14.10 -3.62
CA SER A 95 6.92 -13.66 -4.87
C SER A 95 5.40 -13.85 -4.82
N ILE A 96 4.65 -12.75 -4.93
CA ILE A 96 3.19 -12.74 -4.90
C ILE A 96 2.65 -12.42 -6.30
N THR A 97 1.52 -13.02 -6.66
CA THR A 97 0.75 -12.66 -7.86
C THR A 97 -0.70 -12.40 -7.48
N VAL A 98 -1.17 -11.18 -7.69
CA VAL A 98 -2.56 -10.78 -7.42
C VAL A 98 -3.30 -10.56 -8.73
N LYS A 99 -4.43 -11.25 -8.91
CA LYS A 99 -5.29 -11.08 -10.08
C LYS A 99 -6.39 -10.07 -9.79
N MET A 100 -6.63 -9.16 -10.73
CA MET A 100 -7.72 -8.19 -10.67
C MET A 100 -8.23 -7.84 -12.07
N THR A 101 -9.31 -7.06 -12.15
CA THR A 101 -9.82 -6.55 -13.42
C THR A 101 -8.82 -5.57 -14.04
N ALA A 102 -8.87 -5.38 -15.36
CA ALA A 102 -7.99 -4.42 -16.03
C ALA A 102 -8.18 -2.98 -15.52
N ALA A 103 -9.43 -2.60 -15.21
CA ALA A 103 -9.73 -1.29 -14.63
C ALA A 103 -9.08 -1.10 -13.25
N ASN A 104 -9.19 -2.11 -12.37
CA ASN A 104 -8.61 -2.04 -11.03
C ASN A 104 -7.08 -2.06 -11.07
N ALA A 105 -6.48 -2.84 -11.99
CA ALA A 105 -5.03 -2.89 -12.16
C ALA A 105 -4.47 -1.51 -12.55
N LYS A 106 -5.10 -0.84 -13.53
CA LYS A 106 -4.70 0.49 -13.96
C LYS A 106 -4.74 1.52 -12.82
N ILE A 107 -5.83 1.55 -12.06
CA ILE A 107 -5.97 2.46 -10.91
C ILE A 107 -4.91 2.15 -9.86
N PHE A 108 -4.76 0.87 -9.51
CA PHE A 108 -3.81 0.44 -8.48
C PHE A 108 -2.35 0.75 -8.84
N MET A 109 -1.95 0.53 -10.10
CA MET A 109 -0.60 0.84 -10.56
C MET A 109 -0.32 2.35 -10.59
N ASN A 110 -1.32 3.18 -10.91
CA ASN A 110 -1.17 4.62 -10.85
C ASN A 110 -0.94 5.10 -9.41
N GLU A 111 -1.78 4.67 -8.46
CA GLU A 111 -1.62 5.02 -7.04
C GLU A 111 -0.30 4.53 -6.47
N LEU A 112 0.10 3.29 -6.79
CA LEU A 112 1.41 2.77 -6.40
C LEU A 112 2.55 3.64 -6.93
N GLY A 113 2.48 4.10 -8.18
CA GLY A 113 3.50 4.96 -8.77
C GLY A 113 3.64 6.29 -8.02
N ILE A 114 2.52 6.88 -7.60
CA ILE A 114 2.51 8.11 -6.80
C ILE A 114 3.16 7.84 -5.43
N VAL A 115 2.72 6.80 -4.72
CA VAL A 115 3.28 6.43 -3.42
C VAL A 115 4.77 6.14 -3.51
N GLN A 116 5.22 5.39 -4.51
CA GLN A 116 6.65 5.09 -4.68
C GLN A 116 7.48 6.34 -5.00
N LYS A 117 6.92 7.29 -5.75
CA LYS A 117 7.59 8.55 -6.06
C LYS A 117 7.75 9.41 -4.80
N GLU A 118 6.70 9.57 -4.02
CA GLU A 118 6.73 10.33 -2.77
C GLU A 118 7.68 9.71 -1.74
N LEU A 119 7.71 8.38 -1.66
CA LEU A 119 8.68 7.65 -0.83
C LEU A 119 10.14 7.77 -1.31
N GLN A 120 10.40 8.21 -2.54
CA GLN A 120 11.75 8.49 -3.04
C GLN A 120 12.19 9.93 -2.78
N SER A 121 11.24 10.86 -2.64
CA SER A 121 11.50 12.28 -2.39
C SER A 121 11.51 12.66 -0.91
N SER A 122 10.97 11.80 -0.04
CA SER A 122 11.12 11.87 1.42
C SER A 122 12.45 11.28 1.88
#